data_AF-A0A3D1DNB3-F1
#
_entry.id   AF-A0A3D1DNB3-F1
#
_cell.length_a   1.000
_cell.length_b   1.000
_cell.length_c   1.000
_cell.angle_alpha   90.00
_cell.angle_beta   90.00
_cell.angle_gamma   90.00
#
_symmetry.space_group_name_H-M   'P 1'
#
loop_
_entity.id
_entity.type
_entity.pdbx_description
1 polymer ?
#
loop_
_entity_poly.entity_id
_entity_poly.type
_entity_poly.pdbx_seq_one_letter_code
_entity_poly.pdbx_strand_id
1 'polypeptide(L)'
;MTVAVGYVLAAGDTWNWPGLLHTLGGIGLAAVASGALNQYLERHSDAKMTRTANRPLPAGRLGAGEVLGVGLISAVVSLGWLAWQVNPITAVATALTLLLYLAVYTPLKKHTSLATTVGAVPGALPPVLGWLAAGG
;
A
#
# COMPACT_ATOMS: atom_id res chain seq x y z
N MET A 1 3.21 -3.63 -10.63
CA MET A 1 3.50 -4.71 -11.59
C MET A 1 2.52 -5.86 -11.45
N THR A 2 2.42 -6.51 -10.29
CA THR A 2 1.49 -7.64 -10.04
C THR A 2 0.00 -7.27 -10.09
N VAL A 3 -0.36 -6.02 -9.78
CA VAL A 3 -1.71 -5.46 -9.99
C VAL A 3 -2.15 -5.56 -11.46
N ALA A 4 -1.26 -5.20 -12.39
CA ALA A 4 -1.59 -5.25 -13.82
C ALA A 4 -1.86 -6.69 -14.27
N VAL A 5 -1.12 -7.66 -13.74
CA VAL A 5 -1.35 -9.09 -14.03
C VAL A 5 -2.75 -9.50 -13.58
N GLY A 6 -3.14 -9.18 -12.35
CA GLY A 6 -4.49 -9.50 -11.86
C GLY A 6 -5.60 -8.84 -12.67
N TYR A 7 -5.40 -7.57 -13.07
CA TYR A 7 -6.34 -6.84 -13.90
C TYR A 7 -6.49 -7.47 -15.29
N VAL A 8 -5.38 -7.80 -15.95
CA VAL A 8 -5.38 -8.42 -17.29
C VAL A 8 -6.08 -9.79 -17.25
N LEU A 9 -5.84 -10.59 -16.21
CA LEU A 9 -6.46 -11.90 -16.06
C LEU A 9 -7.98 -11.81 -15.87
N ALA A 10 -8.47 -10.76 -15.22
CA ALA A 10 -9.91 -10.53 -15.00
C ALA A 10 -10.60 -9.80 -16.16
N ALA A 11 -9.89 -8.97 -16.93
CA ALA A 11 -10.49 -8.13 -17.96
C ALA A 11 -11.13 -8.91 -19.12
N GLY A 12 -10.70 -10.15 -19.37
CA GLY A 12 -11.23 -11.02 -20.42
C GLY A 12 -11.28 -10.31 -21.79
N ASP A 13 -12.42 -10.42 -22.47
CA ASP A 13 -12.67 -9.78 -23.77
C ASP A 13 -13.05 -8.29 -23.65
N THR A 14 -13.36 -7.81 -22.44
CA THR A 14 -13.82 -6.44 -22.16
C THR A 14 -12.66 -5.54 -21.72
N TRP A 15 -11.71 -5.33 -22.63
CA TRP A 15 -10.51 -4.56 -22.34
C TRP A 15 -10.77 -3.06 -22.12
N ASN A 16 -10.27 -2.51 -21.00
CA ASN A 16 -10.43 -1.10 -20.62
C ASN A 16 -9.09 -0.48 -20.17
N TRP A 17 -8.41 0.21 -21.09
CA TRP A 17 -7.15 0.94 -20.82
C TRP A 17 -7.30 2.03 -19.76
N PRO A 18 -8.30 2.94 -19.82
CA PRO A 18 -8.53 3.92 -18.74
C PRO A 18 -8.67 3.28 -17.36
N GLY A 19 -9.44 2.19 -17.25
CA GLY A 19 -9.63 1.47 -15.99
C GLY A 19 -8.32 0.94 -15.41
N LEU A 20 -7.45 0.37 -16.25
CA LEU A 20 -6.13 -0.09 -15.85
C LEU A 20 -5.25 1.06 -15.33
N LEU A 21 -5.23 2.20 -16.04
CA LEU A 21 -4.42 3.36 -15.63
C LEU A 21 -4.91 3.96 -14.31
N HIS A 22 -6.23 4.11 -14.12
CA HIS A 22 -6.80 4.57 -12.85
C HIS A 22 -6.47 3.61 -11.70
N THR A 23 -6.52 2.30 -11.97
CA THR A 23 -6.18 1.26 -11.00
C THR A 23 -4.71 1.33 -10.58
N LEU A 24 -3.81 1.42 -11.55
CA LEU A 24 -2.37 1.53 -11.29
C LEU A 24 -2.02 2.82 -10.56
N GLY A 25 -2.64 3.95 -10.93
CA GLY A 25 -2.45 5.23 -10.26
C GLY A 25 -2.94 5.19 -8.81
N GLY A 26 -4.18 4.73 -8.59
CA GLY A 26 -4.79 4.67 -7.25
C GLY A 26 -4.04 3.72 -6.32
N ILE A 27 -3.76 2.48 -6.75
CA ILE A 27 -3.03 1.50 -5.94
C ILE A 27 -1.55 1.90 -5.78
N GLY A 28 -0.95 2.52 -6.79
CA GLY A 28 0.39 3.09 -6.69
C GLY A 28 0.47 4.15 -5.60
N LEU A 29 -0.53 5.02 -5.51
CA LEU A 29 -0.62 6.02 -4.44
C LEU A 29 -0.84 5.39 -3.06
N ALA A 30 -1.61 4.30 -2.96
CA ALA A 30 -1.71 3.52 -1.71
C ALA A 30 -0.35 2.93 -1.31
N ALA A 31 0.46 2.46 -2.28
CA ALA A 31 1.80 1.95 -1.99
C ALA A 31 2.74 3.05 -1.47
N VAL A 32 2.65 4.26 -2.02
CA VAL A 32 3.36 5.45 -1.50
C VAL A 32 2.93 5.76 -0.07
N ALA A 33 1.62 5.80 0.19
CA ALA A 33 1.06 6.02 1.51
C ALA A 33 1.56 4.98 2.52
N SER A 34 1.48 3.70 2.18
CA SER A 34 1.97 2.58 2.99
C SER A 34 3.47 2.71 3.29
N GLY A 35 4.29 3.03 2.29
CA GLY A 35 5.73 3.21 2.46
C GLY A 35 6.07 4.37 3.40
N ALA A 36 5.42 5.53 3.23
CA ALA A 36 5.63 6.70 4.08
C ALA A 36 5.20 6.43 5.54
N LEU A 37 3.99 5.89 5.73
CA LEU A 37 3.46 5.60 7.06
C LEU A 37 4.25 4.49 7.76
N ASN A 38 4.70 3.46 7.03
CA ASN A 38 5.55 2.42 7.61
C ASN A 38 6.90 3.00 8.07
N GLN A 39 7.55 3.86 7.26
CA GLN A 39 8.77 4.54 7.70
C GLN A 39 8.53 5.40 8.94
N TYR A 40 7.40 6.11 8.99
CA TYR A 40 7.01 6.88 10.17
C TYR A 40 6.88 6.01 11.43
N LEU A 41 6.24 4.83 11.32
CA LEU A 41 6.06 3.87 12.43
C LEU A 41 7.38 3.21 12.86
N GLU A 42 8.28 2.93 11.92
CA GLU A 42 9.56 2.25 12.17
C GLU A 42 10.70 3.23 12.56
N ARG A 43 10.51 4.55 12.45
CA ARG A 43 11.57 5.57 12.58
C ARG A 43 12.58 5.38 13.74
N HIS A 44 12.09 5.07 14.94
CA HIS A 44 12.94 4.91 16.12
C HIS A 44 13.74 3.59 16.10
N SER A 45 13.13 2.54 15.55
CA SER A 45 13.77 1.23 15.38
C SER A 45 14.80 1.29 14.25
N ASP A 46 14.44 1.93 13.14
CA ASP A 46 15.30 2.09 11.97
C ASP A 46 16.56 2.89 12.30
N ALA A 47 16.47 3.90 13.18
CA ALA A 47 17.61 4.70 13.63
C ALA A 47 18.66 3.88 14.42
N LYS A 48 18.28 2.74 15.01
CA LYS A 48 19.16 1.87 15.80
C LYS A 48 19.82 0.77 14.97
N MET A 49 19.50 0.66 13.68
CA MET A 49 19.93 -0.43 12.81
C MET A 49 20.88 0.07 11.73
N THR A 50 22.09 -0.49 11.65
CA THR A 50 23.13 -0.09 10.67
C THR A 50 22.63 -0.06 9.22
N ARG A 51 21.76 -1.02 8.85
CA ARG A 51 21.19 -1.12 7.50
C ARG A 51 20.18 -0.02 7.16
N THR A 52 19.47 0.53 8.14
CA THR A 52 18.31 1.43 7.92
C THR A 52 18.46 2.80 8.57
N ALA A 53 19.51 3.03 9.35
CA ALA A 53 19.81 4.32 9.99
C ALA A 53 19.98 5.45 8.97
N ASN A 54 20.42 5.13 7.76
CA ASN A 54 20.58 6.10 6.66
C ASN A 54 19.28 6.38 5.88
N ARG A 55 18.13 5.80 6.23
CA ARG A 55 16.86 6.15 5.58
C ARG A 55 16.53 7.64 5.82
N PRO A 56 15.80 8.32 4.92
CA PRO A 56 15.58 9.76 5.00
C PRO A 56 15.01 10.24 6.34
N LEU A 57 14.05 9.52 6.91
CA LEU A 57 13.41 9.90 8.16
C LEU A 57 14.29 9.62 9.42
N PRO A 58 14.87 8.42 9.61
CA PRO A 58 15.84 8.16 10.69
C PRO A 58 17.10 9.04 10.66
N ALA A 59 17.58 9.41 9.46
CA ALA A 59 18.72 10.29 9.28
C ALA A 59 18.39 11.79 9.48
N GLY A 60 17.14 12.14 9.81
CA GLY A 60 16.69 13.52 10.04
C GLY A 60 16.63 14.38 8.78
N ARG A 61 16.67 13.78 7.57
CA ARG A 61 16.61 14.50 6.29
C ARG A 61 15.19 14.93 5.90
N LEU A 62 14.18 14.34 6.53
CA LEU A 62 12.76 14.70 6.38
C LEU A 62 12.12 14.86 7.75
N GLY A 63 11.18 15.80 7.88
CA GLY A 63 10.41 15.98 9.10
C GLY A 63 9.41 14.83 9.31
N ALA A 64 9.33 14.31 10.54
CA ALA A 64 8.39 13.24 10.86
C ALA A 64 6.92 13.64 10.63
N GLY A 65 6.58 14.90 10.90
CA GLY A 65 5.25 15.45 10.61
C GLY A 65 4.94 15.52 9.11
N GLU A 66 5.93 15.87 8.29
CA GLU A 66 5.78 15.94 6.83
C GLU A 66 5.54 14.55 6.24
N VAL A 67 6.34 13.56 6.65
CA VAL A 67 6.18 12.16 6.20
C VAL A 67 4.83 11.60 6.62
N LEU A 68 4.38 11.90 7.85
CA LEU A 68 3.06 11.51 8.31
C LEU A 68 1.96 12.16 7.46
N GLY A 69 2.05 13.48 7.23
CA GLY A 69 1.08 14.24 6.44
C GLY A 69 0.98 13.71 5.00
N VAL A 70 2.11 13.56 4.32
CA VAL A 70 2.17 13.00 2.96
C VAL A 70 1.58 11.59 2.92
N GLY A 71 1.91 10.75 3.91
CA GLY A 71 1.37 9.39 4.02
C GLY A 71 -0.16 9.36 4.17
N LEU A 72 -0.71 10.17 5.08
CA LEU A 72 -2.16 10.25 5.32
C LEU A 72 -2.91 10.86 4.12
N ILE A 73 -2.40 11.94 3.55
CA ILE A 73 -3.00 12.57 2.36
C ILE A 73 -3.00 11.59 1.19
N SER A 74 -1.88 10.90 0.94
CA SER A 74 -1.79 9.90 -0.11
C SER A 74 -2.77 8.75 0.11
N ALA A 75 -2.98 8.31 1.35
CA ALA A 75 -3.98 7.28 1.67
C ALA A 75 -5.40 7.76 1.33
N VAL A 76 -5.78 8.96 1.79
CA VAL A 76 -7.13 9.51 1.54
C VAL A 76 -7.37 9.72 0.04
N VAL A 77 -6.42 10.34 -0.67
CA VAL A 77 -6.52 10.58 -2.11
C VAL A 77 -6.59 9.25 -2.87
N SER A 78 -5.77 8.27 -2.51
CA SER A 78 -5.80 6.94 -3.14
C SER A 78 -7.16 6.26 -2.99
N LEU A 79 -7.70 6.20 -1.77
CA LEU A 79 -8.97 5.53 -1.50
C LEU A 79 -10.15 6.25 -2.16
N GLY A 80 -10.17 7.59 -2.10
CA GLY A 80 -11.20 8.38 -2.80
C GLY A 80 -11.12 8.22 -4.32
N TRP A 81 -9.91 8.23 -4.88
CA TRP A 81 -9.70 8.01 -6.31
C TRP A 81 -10.17 6.63 -6.75
N LEU A 82 -9.80 5.57 -6.03
CA LEU A 82 -10.22 4.21 -6.35
C LEU A 82 -11.74 4.04 -6.24
N ALA A 83 -12.37 4.68 -5.24
CA ALA A 83 -13.82 4.60 -5.06
C ALA A 83 -14.60 5.26 -6.20
N TRP A 84 -14.10 6.38 -6.74
CA TRP A 84 -14.76 7.12 -7.81
C TRP A 84 -14.39 6.67 -9.23
N GLN A 85 -13.10 6.43 -9.49
CA GLN A 85 -12.59 6.18 -10.84
C GLN A 85 -12.49 4.69 -11.20
N VAL A 86 -12.52 3.79 -10.22
CA VAL A 86 -12.38 2.35 -10.42
C VAL A 86 -13.63 1.62 -9.94
N ASN A 87 -13.77 1.38 -8.64
CA ASN A 87 -15.00 0.93 -7.99
C ASN A 87 -14.84 0.93 -6.45
N PRO A 88 -15.95 0.98 -5.70
CA PRO A 88 -15.92 0.97 -4.23
C PRO A 88 -15.29 -0.29 -3.63
N ILE A 89 -15.46 -1.46 -4.25
CA ILE A 89 -14.95 -2.75 -3.74
C ILE A 89 -13.42 -2.73 -3.70
N THR A 90 -12.79 -2.21 -4.75
CA THR A 90 -11.33 -2.08 -4.87
C THR A 90 -10.80 -1.10 -3.84
N ALA A 91 -11.51 0.01 -3.59
CA ALA A 91 -11.16 0.97 -2.55
C ALA A 91 -11.20 0.33 -1.15
N VAL A 92 -12.27 -0.42 -0.82
CA VAL A 92 -12.38 -1.13 0.46
C VAL A 92 -11.28 -2.17 0.62
N ALA A 93 -11.02 -2.98 -0.41
CA ALA A 93 -9.94 -3.98 -0.37
C ALA A 93 -8.56 -3.32 -0.21
N THR A 94 -8.33 -2.17 -0.84
CA THR A 94 -7.10 -1.38 -0.69
C THR A 94 -6.98 -0.81 0.73
N ALA A 95 -8.07 -0.31 1.31
CA ALA A 95 -8.11 0.18 2.68
C ALA A 95 -7.78 -0.94 3.69
N LEU A 96 -8.37 -2.13 3.51
CA LEU A 96 -8.06 -3.31 4.31
C LEU A 96 -6.58 -3.71 4.16
N THR A 97 -6.03 -3.65 2.95
CA THR A 97 -4.60 -3.91 2.71
C THR A 97 -3.71 -2.95 3.49
N LEU A 98 -4.03 -1.64 3.46
CA LEU A 98 -3.30 -0.61 4.21
C LEU A 98 -3.38 -0.85 5.72
N LEU A 99 -4.58 -1.15 6.23
CA LEU A 99 -4.81 -1.42 7.65
C LEU A 99 -4.08 -2.67 8.12
N LEU A 100 -4.19 -3.78 7.38
CA LEU A 100 -3.49 -5.02 7.70
C LEU A 100 -1.98 -4.82 7.71
N TYR A 101 -1.45 -4.09 6.73
CA TYR A 101 -0.02 -3.83 6.65
C TYR A 101 0.46 -2.95 7.82
N LEU A 102 -0.17 -1.80 8.04
CA LEU A 102 0.30 -0.79 9.00
C LEU A 102 -0.07 -1.10 10.45
N ALA A 103 -1.28 -1.58 10.71
CA ALA A 103 -1.81 -1.79 12.05
C ALA A 103 -1.60 -3.21 12.59
N VAL A 104 -1.41 -4.20 11.71
CA VAL A 104 -1.20 -5.59 12.13
C VAL A 104 0.23 -6.03 11.86
N TYR A 105 0.69 -6.01 10.61
CA TYR A 105 2.00 -6.54 10.24
C TYR A 105 3.18 -5.73 10.83
N THR A 106 3.20 -4.40 10.65
CA THR A 106 4.29 -3.54 11.14
C THR A 106 4.54 -3.66 12.66
N PRO A 107 3.52 -3.64 13.55
CA PRO A 107 3.76 -3.87 14.97
C PRO A 107 4.13 -5.32 15.28
N LEU A 108 3.46 -6.30 14.64
CA LEU A 108 3.70 -7.72 14.91
C LEU A 108 5.14 -8.17 14.60
N LYS A 109 5.76 -7.54 13.59
CA LYS A 109 7.17 -7.72 13.23
C LYS A 109 8.15 -7.47 14.38
N LYS A 110 7.77 -6.67 15.38
CA LYS A 110 8.61 -6.38 16.56
C LYS A 110 8.46 -7.42 17.67
N HIS A 111 7.41 -8.24 17.64
CA HIS A 111 7.04 -9.10 18.76
C HIS A 111 7.10 -10.60 18.44
N THR A 112 6.87 -11.02 17.19
CA THR A 112 6.74 -12.45 16.87
C THR A 112 7.30 -12.80 15.49
N SER A 113 7.76 -14.04 15.33
CA SER A 113 8.13 -14.61 14.03
C SER A 113 6.92 -14.85 13.10
N LEU A 114 5.69 -14.82 13.65
CA LEU A 114 4.44 -14.91 12.89
C LEU A 114 4.23 -13.74 11.93
N ALA A 115 4.97 -12.64 12.11
CA ALA A 115 4.95 -11.51 11.19
C ALA A 115 5.22 -11.92 9.74
N THR A 116 6.07 -12.94 9.48
CA THR A 116 6.33 -13.43 8.12
C THR A 116 5.06 -14.00 7.48
N THR A 117 4.31 -14.81 8.22
CA THR A 117 3.05 -15.41 7.75
C THR A 117 1.99 -14.35 7.53
N VAL A 118 1.85 -13.39 8.47
CA VAL A 118 0.89 -12.30 8.33
C VAL A 118 1.28 -11.37 7.19
N GLY A 119 2.58 -11.13 6.96
CA GLY A 119 3.10 -10.29 5.88
C GLY A 119 2.91 -10.90 4.49
N ALA A 120 2.76 -12.23 4.39
CA ALA A 120 2.44 -12.89 3.12
C ALA A 120 1.06 -12.48 2.59
N VAL A 121 0.09 -12.20 3.48
CA VAL A 121 -1.26 -11.76 3.11
C VAL A 121 -1.23 -10.46 2.31
N PRO A 122 -0.76 -9.30 2.84
CA PRO A 122 -0.67 -8.07 2.06
C PRO A 122 0.29 -8.18 0.87
N GLY A 123 1.27 -9.09 0.91
CA GLY A 123 2.14 -9.38 -0.25
C GLY A 123 1.40 -10.04 -1.42
N ALA A 124 0.35 -10.81 -1.16
CA ALA A 124 -0.47 -11.50 -2.17
C ALA A 124 -1.68 -10.68 -2.63
N LEU A 125 -2.03 -9.59 -1.95
CA LEU A 125 -3.17 -8.74 -2.32
C LEU A 125 -3.02 -7.95 -3.63
N PRO A 126 -1.84 -7.56 -4.13
CA PRO A 126 -1.79 -6.73 -5.33
C PRO A 126 -2.43 -7.35 -6.59
N PRO A 127 -2.21 -8.64 -6.94
CA PRO A 127 -2.99 -9.30 -7.99
C PRO A 127 -4.50 -9.30 -7.72
N VAL A 128 -4.92 -9.55 -6.48
CA VAL A 128 -6.35 -9.57 -6.10
C VAL A 128 -6.99 -8.20 -6.29
N LEU A 129 -6.29 -7.12 -5.91
CA LEU A 129 -6.75 -5.76 -6.14
C LEU A 129 -6.90 -5.44 -7.63
N GLY A 130 -5.97 -5.93 -8.46
CA GLY A 130 -6.07 -5.82 -9.91
C GLY A 130 -7.29 -6.54 -10.48
N TRP A 131 -7.55 -7.76 -10.00
CA TRP A 131 -8.70 -8.57 -10.39
C TRP A 131 -10.03 -7.88 -10.04
N LEU A 132 -10.17 -7.43 -8.79
CA LEU A 132 -11.36 -6.70 -8.32
C LEU A 132 -11.58 -5.37 -9.08
N ALA A 133 -10.50 -4.73 -9.52
CA ALA A 133 -10.58 -3.49 -10.28
C ALA A 133 -11.14 -3.69 -11.70
N ALA A 134 -10.93 -4.86 -12.29
CA ALA A 134 -11.44 -5.20 -13.63
C ALA A 134 -12.89 -5.72 -13.62
N GLY A 135 -13.50 -5.93 -12.45
CA GLY A 135 -14.89 -6.37 -12.31
C GLY A 135 -15.07 -7.70 -11.58
N GLY A 136 -13.98 -8.46 -11.39
CA GLY A 136 -14.00 -9.75 -10.71
C GLY A 136 -14.33 -10.94 -11.60
#